data_AF-A0A1F6EGD7-F1
#
_entry.id   AF-A0A1F6EGD7-F1
#
_cell.length_a   1.000
_cell.length_b   1.000
_cell.length_c   1.000
_cell.angle_alpha   90.00
_cell.angle_beta   90.00
_cell.angle_gamma   90.00
#
_symmetry.space_group_name_H-M   'P 1'
#
loop_
_entity.id
_entity.type
_entity.pdbx_description
1 polymer ?
#
loop_
_entity_poly.entity_id
_entity_poly.type
_entity_poly.pdbx_seq_one_letter_code
_entity_poly.pdbx_strand_id
1 'polypeptide(L)'
;MAGPDEIKKPTVSKTEAEVVYDALEFVAKQLSDAEQIRNELVLEAGEEELRLRDLMSVQKDLDPNDDLAKENAALIADYQQGLNEKMAKLKSAQDKVTELIYAKEAEEAQMQQKRN
;
A
#
# COMPACT_ATOMS: atom_id res chain seq x y z
N MET A 1 19.80 -62.60 0.14
CA MET A 1 20.13 -61.36 -0.58
C MET A 1 19.28 -60.26 0.03
N ALA A 2 19.88 -59.33 0.77
CA ALA A 2 19.18 -58.15 1.29
C ALA A 2 19.32 -57.03 0.25
N GLY A 3 18.20 -56.46 -0.19
CA GLY A 3 18.16 -55.35 -1.14
C GLY A 3 18.63 -54.04 -0.51
N PRO A 4 19.04 -53.06 -1.33
CA PRO A 4 19.71 -51.86 -0.86
C PRO A 4 18.76 -50.98 -0.06
N ASP A 5 19.25 -50.53 1.09
CA ASP A 5 18.62 -49.55 1.96
C ASP A 5 18.15 -48.33 1.17
N GLU A 6 16.84 -48.04 1.25
CA GLU A 6 16.30 -46.76 0.82
C GLU A 6 16.90 -45.66 1.71
N ILE A 7 17.91 -44.96 1.19
CA ILE A 7 18.39 -43.71 1.76
C ILE A 7 17.23 -42.71 1.68
N LYS A 8 16.49 -42.57 2.79
CA LYS A 8 15.56 -41.45 2.97
C LYS A 8 16.38 -40.17 2.80
N LYS A 9 16.05 -39.37 1.78
CA LYS A 9 16.62 -38.03 1.61
C LYS A 9 16.42 -37.27 2.93
N PRO A 10 17.45 -36.56 3.43
CA PRO A 10 17.26 -35.71 4.59
C PRO A 10 16.28 -34.61 4.22
N THR A 11 15.10 -34.63 4.82
CA THR A 11 14.20 -33.49 4.85
C THR A 11 14.93 -32.39 5.61
N VAL A 12 15.30 -31.32 4.91
CA VAL A 12 15.94 -30.16 5.54
C VAL A 12 14.93 -29.55 6.51
N SER A 13 15.11 -29.82 7.79
CA SER A 13 14.34 -29.21 8.87
C SER A 13 14.88 -27.80 9.08
N LYS A 14 14.19 -26.78 8.59
CA LYS A 14 14.50 -25.40 8.96
C LYS A 14 14.39 -25.24 10.47
N THR A 15 15.34 -24.55 11.07
CA THR A 15 15.26 -24.19 12.49
C THR A 15 14.13 -23.16 12.69
N GLU A 16 13.55 -23.09 13.90
CA GLU A 16 12.53 -22.08 14.20
C GLU A 16 13.05 -20.65 13.93
N ALA A 17 14.35 -20.41 14.14
CA ALA A 17 14.98 -19.13 13.84
C ALA A 17 14.96 -18.80 12.34
N GLU A 18 15.28 -19.77 11.47
CA GLU A 18 15.23 -19.58 10.01
C GLU A 18 13.80 -19.31 9.51
N VAL A 19 12.80 -20.01 10.06
CA VAL A 19 11.39 -19.77 9.71
C VAL A 19 10.96 -18.34 10.08
N VAL A 20 11.39 -17.84 11.24
CA VAL A 20 11.06 -16.48 11.66
C VAL A 20 11.84 -15.42 10.87
N TYR A 21 13.11 -15.68 10.52
CA TYR A 21 13.86 -14.78 9.63
C TYR A 21 13.21 -14.66 8.25
N ASP A 22 12.76 -15.77 7.65
CA ASP A 22 12.05 -15.76 6.38
C ASP A 22 10.72 -14.98 6.47
N ALA A 23 10.00 -15.10 7.60
CA ALA A 23 8.77 -14.35 7.86
C ALA A 23 9.02 -12.83 7.96
N LEU A 24 10.04 -12.43 8.73
CA LEU A 24 10.43 -11.03 8.85
C LEU A 24 10.88 -10.43 7.52
N GLU A 25 11.64 -11.17 6.72
CA GLU A 25 12.07 -10.73 5.39
C GLU A 25 10.86 -10.56 4.45
N PHE A 26 9.90 -11.48 4.51
CA PHE A 26 8.65 -11.38 3.75
C PHE A 26 7.80 -10.16 4.16
N VAL A 27 7.65 -9.90 5.46
CA VAL A 27 6.92 -8.73 5.98
C VAL A 27 7.64 -7.44 5.62
N ALA A 28 8.97 -7.39 5.70
CA ALA A 28 9.77 -6.22 5.32
C ALA A 28 9.61 -5.90 3.82
N LYS A 29 9.57 -6.91 2.96
CA LYS A 29 9.31 -6.71 1.52
C LYS A 29 7.92 -6.15 1.27
N GLN A 30 6.89 -6.72 1.91
CA GLN A 30 5.52 -6.22 1.77
C GLN A 30 5.38 -4.78 2.28
N LEU A 31 6.10 -4.41 3.34
CA LEU A 31 6.13 -3.04 3.85
C LEU A 31 6.72 -2.07 2.82
N SER A 32 7.86 -2.43 2.23
CA SER A 32 8.51 -1.63 1.18
C SER A 32 7.58 -1.42 -0.03
N ASP A 33 6.91 -2.48 -0.49
CA ASP A 33 5.96 -2.39 -1.61
C ASP A 33 4.78 -1.46 -1.26
N ALA A 34 4.26 -1.56 -0.04
CA ALA A 34 3.15 -0.74 0.44
C ALA A 34 3.54 0.75 0.60
N GLU A 35 4.76 1.04 1.06
CA GLU A 35 5.30 2.40 1.13
C GLU A 35 5.48 3.04 -0.26
N GLN A 36 5.92 2.25 -1.24
CA GLN A 36 6.01 2.73 -2.62
C GLN A 36 4.63 3.10 -3.17
N ILE A 37 3.65 2.21 -3.04
CA ILE A 37 2.25 2.46 -3.48
C ILE A 37 1.70 3.72 -2.79
N ARG A 38 1.97 3.88 -1.48
CA ARG A 38 1.56 5.09 -0.75
C ARG A 38 2.15 6.36 -1.36
N ASN A 39 3.45 6.35 -1.68
CA ASN A 39 4.10 7.53 -2.24
C ASN A 39 3.58 7.86 -3.64
N GLU A 40 3.31 6.87 -4.48
CA GLU A 40 2.68 7.04 -5.80
C GLU A 40 1.30 7.68 -5.66
N LEU A 41 0.45 7.17 -4.76
CA LEU A 41 -0.88 7.72 -4.49
C LEU A 41 -0.85 9.16 -3.98
N VAL A 42 0.13 9.52 -3.15
CA VAL A 42 0.32 10.91 -2.68
C VAL A 42 0.64 11.84 -3.83
N LEU A 43 1.50 11.40 -4.75
CA LEU A 43 1.90 12.21 -5.91
C LEU A 43 0.71 12.41 -6.86
N GLU A 44 -0.02 11.34 -7.18
CA GLU A 44 -1.24 11.42 -8.00
C GLU A 44 -2.32 12.30 -7.38
N ALA A 45 -2.52 12.25 -6.05
CA ALA A 45 -3.49 13.10 -5.36
C ALA A 45 -3.09 14.59 -5.44
N GLY A 46 -1.80 14.90 -5.32
CA GLY A 46 -1.30 16.27 -5.46
C GLY A 46 -1.47 16.83 -6.88
N GLU A 47 -1.25 16.02 -7.92
CA GLU A 47 -1.50 16.41 -9.31
C GLU A 47 -2.99 16.69 -9.56
N GLU A 48 -3.88 15.87 -9.01
CA GLU A 48 -5.32 16.04 -9.15
C GLU A 48 -5.83 17.28 -8.39
N GLU A 49 -5.30 17.56 -7.21
CA GLU A 49 -5.60 18.77 -6.44
C GLU A 49 -5.21 20.05 -7.21
N LEU A 50 -4.03 20.05 -7.86
CA LEU A 50 -3.60 21.15 -8.71
C LEU A 50 -4.55 21.37 -9.89
N ARG A 51 -4.95 20.29 -10.59
CA ARG A 51 -5.93 20.38 -11.69
C ARG A 51 -7.29 20.92 -11.25
N LEU A 52 -7.78 20.45 -10.11
CA LEU A 52 -9.02 20.97 -9.50
C LEU A 52 -8.92 22.46 -9.24
N ARG A 53 -7.80 22.90 -8.68
CA ARG A 53 -7.57 24.31 -8.38
C ARG A 53 -7.57 25.18 -9.65
N ASP A 54 -6.95 24.70 -10.72
CA ASP A 54 -6.92 25.39 -12.01
C ASP A 54 -8.32 25.48 -12.63
N LEU A 55 -9.08 24.37 -12.64
CA LEU A 55 -10.45 24.35 -13.15
C LEU A 55 -11.38 25.27 -12.34
N MET A 56 -11.28 25.27 -11.00
CA MET A 56 -12.05 26.18 -10.15
C MET A 56 -11.68 27.65 -10.42
N SER A 57 -10.42 27.94 -10.75
CA SER A 57 -10.00 29.29 -11.13
C SER A 57 -10.66 29.73 -12.44
N VAL A 58 -10.66 28.87 -13.47
CA VAL A 58 -11.32 29.17 -14.76
C VAL A 58 -12.83 29.31 -14.58
N GLN A 59 -13.45 28.44 -13.77
CA GLN A 59 -14.90 28.46 -13.51
C GLN A 59 -15.37 29.78 -12.89
N LYS A 60 -14.54 30.42 -12.06
CA LYS A 60 -14.88 31.68 -11.39
C LYS A 60 -15.09 32.84 -12.36
N ASP A 61 -14.43 32.78 -13.52
CA ASP A 61 -14.44 33.84 -14.53
C ASP A 61 -15.51 33.61 -15.62
N LEU A 62 -16.21 32.47 -15.59
CA LEU A 62 -17.28 32.14 -16.55
C LEU A 62 -18.66 32.61 -16.05
N ASP A 63 -19.53 33.02 -16.98
CA ASP A 63 -20.94 33.26 -16.69
C ASP A 63 -21.61 31.92 -16.32
N PRO A 64 -22.27 31.78 -15.16
CA PRO A 64 -22.92 30.55 -14.74
C PRO A 64 -23.98 30.00 -15.71
N ASN A 65 -24.54 30.85 -16.59
CA ASN A 65 -25.49 30.45 -17.61
C ASN A 65 -24.84 30.00 -18.93
N ASP A 66 -23.52 30.18 -19.07
CA ASP A 66 -22.73 29.70 -20.20
C ASP A 66 -22.61 28.17 -20.15
N ASP A 67 -22.69 27.54 -21.32
CA ASP A 67 -22.52 26.09 -21.44
C ASP A 67 -21.09 25.66 -21.07
N LEU A 68 -20.08 26.51 -21.28
CA LEU A 68 -18.71 26.28 -20.81
C LEU A 68 -18.62 26.21 -19.28
N ALA A 69 -19.42 27.02 -18.56
CA ALA A 69 -19.46 26.98 -17.10
C ALA A 69 -20.11 25.69 -16.58
N LYS A 70 -21.09 25.14 -17.31
CA LYS A 70 -21.72 23.86 -16.95
C LYS A 70 -20.77 22.69 -17.21
N GLU A 71 -20.05 22.69 -18.34
CA GLU A 71 -19.05 21.68 -18.65
C GLU A 71 -17.89 21.69 -17.64
N ASN A 72 -17.37 22.87 -17.29
CA ASN A 72 -16.34 22.98 -16.26
C ASN A 72 -16.84 22.54 -14.87
N ALA A 73 -18.09 22.84 -14.49
CA ALA A 73 -18.66 22.37 -13.23
C ALA A 73 -18.78 20.83 -13.19
N ALA A 74 -19.15 20.20 -14.30
CA ALA A 74 -19.17 18.74 -14.41
C ALA A 74 -17.76 18.14 -14.29
N LEU A 75 -16.77 18.73 -14.96
CA LEU A 75 -15.38 18.32 -14.84
C LEU A 75 -14.87 18.45 -13.40
N ILE A 76 -15.14 19.56 -12.72
CA ILE A 76 -14.77 19.76 -11.32
C ILE A 76 -15.38 18.65 -10.44
N ALA A 77 -16.65 18.29 -10.66
CA ALA A 77 -17.31 17.22 -9.90
C ALA A 77 -16.64 15.85 -10.12
N ASP A 78 -16.30 15.52 -11.36
CA ASP A 78 -15.62 14.26 -11.71
C ASP A 78 -14.23 14.19 -11.07
N TYR A 79 -13.44 15.26 -11.18
CA TYR A 79 -12.12 15.35 -10.54
C TYR A 79 -12.22 15.26 -9.01
N GLN A 80 -13.23 15.90 -8.40
CA GLN A 80 -13.46 15.82 -6.95
C GLN A 80 -13.77 14.38 -6.52
N GLN A 81 -14.56 13.65 -7.30
CA GLN A 81 -14.83 12.24 -7.06
C GLN A 81 -13.55 11.40 -7.18
N GLY A 82 -12.77 11.59 -8.25
CA GLY A 82 -11.49 10.89 -8.45
C GLY A 82 -10.52 11.11 -7.30
N LEU A 83 -10.42 12.35 -6.80
CA LEU A 83 -9.60 12.69 -5.63
C LEU A 83 -10.08 11.95 -4.37
N ASN A 84 -11.40 11.92 -4.12
CA ASN A 84 -11.96 11.20 -2.97
C ASN A 84 -11.65 9.70 -3.02
N GLU A 85 -11.73 9.08 -4.21
CA GLU A 85 -11.38 7.67 -4.39
C GLU A 85 -9.89 7.41 -4.14
N LYS A 86 -9.01 8.29 -4.63
CA LYS A 86 -7.56 8.21 -4.36
C LYS A 86 -7.26 8.37 -2.87
N MET A 87 -7.91 9.32 -2.18
CA MET A 87 -7.78 9.51 -0.74
C MET A 87 -8.25 8.30 0.07
N ALA A 88 -9.33 7.64 -0.36
CA ALA A 88 -9.79 6.40 0.26
C ALA A 88 -8.78 5.25 0.09
N LYS A 89 -8.19 5.11 -1.11
CA LYS A 89 -7.12 4.13 -1.37
C LYS A 89 -5.87 4.42 -0.55
N LEU A 90 -5.47 5.69 -0.46
CA LEU A 90 -4.33 6.12 0.33
C LEU A 90 -4.51 5.78 1.81
N LYS A 91 -5.70 6.04 2.37
CA LYS A 91 -6.04 5.66 3.75
C LYS A 91 -5.92 4.16 3.96
N SER A 92 -6.49 3.35 3.06
CA SER A 92 -6.41 1.88 3.14
C SER A 92 -4.97 1.37 3.05
N ALA A 93 -4.13 1.96 2.20
CA ALA A 93 -2.71 1.64 2.11
C ALA A 93 -1.97 2.00 3.41
N GLN A 94 -2.27 3.16 4.00
CA GLN A 94 -1.68 3.59 5.26
C GLN A 94 -2.09 2.68 6.44
N ASP A 95 -3.34 2.25 6.49
CA ASP A 95 -3.82 1.28 7.48
C ASP A 95 -3.07 -0.05 7.35
N LYS A 96 -2.88 -0.54 6.11
CA LYS A 96 -2.13 -1.78 5.83
C LYS A 96 -0.65 -1.68 6.22
N VAL A 97 0.01 -0.56 5.94
CA VAL A 97 1.38 -0.30 6.39
C VAL A 97 1.47 -0.37 7.91
N THR A 98 0.50 0.23 8.61
CA THR A 98 0.45 0.24 10.07
C THR A 98 0.26 -1.17 10.64
N GLU A 99 -0.61 -1.98 10.05
CA GLU A 99 -0.81 -3.39 10.42
C GLU A 99 0.47 -4.22 10.24
N LEU A 100 1.17 -4.04 9.12
CA LEU A 100 2.43 -4.74 8.84
C LEU A 100 3.54 -4.36 9.83
N ILE A 101 3.61 -3.10 10.25
CA ILE A 101 4.54 -2.65 11.29
C ILE A 101 4.26 -3.38 12.61
N TYR A 102 3.00 -3.41 13.05
CA TYR A 102 2.63 -4.11 14.29
C TYR A 102 2.89 -5.61 14.22
N ALA A 103 2.61 -6.26 13.09
CA ALA A 103 2.91 -7.68 12.88
C ALA A 103 4.41 -7.95 13.01
N LYS A 104 5.24 -7.10 12.39
CA LYS A 104 6.71 -7.20 12.49
C LYS A 104 7.20 -7.04 13.94
N GLU A 105 6.74 -6.01 14.65
CA GLU A 105 7.11 -5.77 16.06
C GLU A 105 6.71 -6.94 16.96
N ALA A 106 5.53 -7.54 16.74
CA ALA A 106 5.07 -8.71 17.48
C ALA A 106 5.94 -9.95 17.23
N GLU A 107 6.35 -10.20 15.99
CA GLU A 107 7.27 -11.30 15.64
C GLU A 107 8.67 -11.10 16.26
N GLU A 108 9.20 -9.87 16.24
CA GLU A 108 10.47 -9.52 16.89
C GLU A 108 10.43 -9.72 18.42
N ALA A 109 9.32 -9.35 19.07
CA ALA A 109 9.11 -9.55 20.50
C ALA A 109 9.05 -11.04 20.87
N GLN A 110 8.38 -11.87 20.06
CA GLN A 110 8.35 -13.33 20.27
C GLN A 110 9.75 -13.94 20.16
N MET A 111 10.58 -13.48 19.21
CA MET A 111 11.97 -13.93 19.10
C MET A 111 12.80 -13.59 20.34
N GLN A 112 12.63 -12.41 20.92
CA GLN A 112 13.35 -12.01 22.13
C GLN A 112 12.91 -12.82 23.35
N GLN A 113 11.62 -13.15 23.48
CA GLN A 113 11.12 -14.00 24.56
C GLN A 113 11.61 -15.45 24.46
N LYS A 114 11.76 -16.01 23.25
CA LYS A 114 12.29 -17.36 23.05
C LYS A 114 13.81 -17.48 23.27
N ARG A 115 14.54 -16.36 23.37
CA ARG A 115 16.00 -16.32 23.57
C ARG A 115 16.41 -16.16 25.05
N ASN A 116 15.48 -15.86 25.95
CA ASN A 116 15.70 -15.70 27.41
C ASN A 116 15.17 -16.89 28.19
#